data_AF-A0A7V6IV44-F1
#
_entry.id   AF-A0A7V6IV44-F1
#
_cell.length_a   1.000
_cell.length_b   1.000
_cell.length_c   1.000
_cell.angle_alpha   90.00
_cell.angle_beta   90.00
_cell.angle_gamma   90.00
#
_symmetry.space_group_name_H-M   'P 1'
#
loop_
_entity.id
_entity.type
_entity.pdbx_description
1 polymer ?
#
loop_
_entity_poly.entity_id
_entity_poly.type
_entity_poly.pdbx_seq_one_letter_code
_entity_poly.pdbx_strand_id
1 'polypeptide(L)'
;MKKNFKKYLWLWEFIAVAFILALGLVAKFVPNLLVLLIGIAFVVFGIFRIIPLIKTTGDRVLKWFYAVEVLISIVAGAVLIVLYYQEKDVNKIFGYIIGGVFYLRALIFFYATALRNEETDFFQFLLHIIFVTLGSAIIARGGFDPEDLGWVILIVAIITSGFIGFSGYNHYRNYRNEKAAIEITKKVQKEKIEVPTSEEIITPEDEIVIRDEEHKVPDREKSHQDEAELR
;
A
#
# COMPACT_ATOMS: atom_id res chain seq x y z
N MET A 1 -1.78 -9.32 15.66
CA MET A 1 -1.69 -7.98 15.01
C MET A 1 -1.77 -7.99 13.49
N LYS A 2 -1.15 -8.93 12.74
CA LYS A 2 -1.10 -8.91 11.26
C LYS A 2 -2.46 -8.93 10.52
N LYS A 3 -3.50 -9.57 11.07
CA LYS A 3 -4.80 -9.74 10.39
C LYS A 3 -5.61 -8.44 10.28
N ASN A 4 -5.54 -7.58 11.29
CA ASN A 4 -6.25 -6.30 11.30
C ASN A 4 -5.58 -5.29 10.37
N PHE A 5 -4.24 -5.31 10.28
CA PHE A 5 -3.51 -4.40 9.40
C PHE A 5 -3.82 -4.65 7.92
N LYS A 6 -3.85 -5.93 7.50
CA LYS A 6 -4.26 -6.30 6.13
C LYS A 6 -5.70 -5.89 5.82
N LYS A 7 -6.59 -5.92 6.80
CA LYS A 7 -8.01 -5.56 6.64
C LYS A 7 -8.21 -4.07 6.36
N TYR A 8 -7.36 -3.21 6.90
CA TYR A 8 -7.39 -1.75 6.71
C TYR A 8 -6.29 -1.23 5.77
N LEU A 9 -5.67 -2.12 4.98
CA LEU A 9 -4.58 -1.75 4.07
C LEU A 9 -5.01 -0.67 3.07
N TRP A 10 -6.24 -0.78 2.55
CA TRP A 10 -6.85 0.18 1.64
C TRP A 10 -6.86 1.62 2.17
N LEU A 11 -7.04 1.80 3.48
CA LEU A 11 -7.06 3.11 4.12
C LEU A 11 -5.66 3.74 4.09
N TRP A 12 -4.63 2.95 4.40
CA TRP A 12 -3.24 3.40 4.33
C TRP A 12 -2.80 3.70 2.89
N GLU A 13 -3.27 2.92 1.92
CA GLU A 13 -3.02 3.18 0.50
C GLU A 13 -3.63 4.51 0.05
N PHE A 14 -4.86 4.84 0.43
CA PHE A 14 -5.46 6.14 0.10
C PHE A 14 -4.81 7.32 0.82
N ILE A 15 -4.42 7.14 2.08
CA ILE A 15 -3.63 8.15 2.79
C ILE A 15 -2.30 8.38 2.06
N ALA A 16 -1.61 7.32 1.66
CA ALA A 16 -0.36 7.42 0.91
C ALA A 16 -0.55 8.13 -0.44
N VAL A 17 -1.61 7.82 -1.18
CA VAL A 17 -1.98 8.48 -2.44
C VAL A 17 -2.16 9.99 -2.23
N ALA A 18 -2.88 10.40 -1.20
CA ALA A 18 -3.09 11.82 -0.88
C ALA A 18 -1.77 12.53 -0.57
N PHE A 19 -0.90 11.90 0.24
CA PHE A 19 0.43 12.45 0.55
C PHE A 19 1.33 12.55 -0.68
N ILE A 20 1.37 11.52 -1.53
CA ILE A 20 2.20 11.51 -2.75
C ILE A 20 1.75 12.62 -3.71
N LEU A 21 0.44 12.77 -3.92
CA LEU A 21 -0.10 13.83 -4.78
C LEU A 21 0.15 15.21 -4.19
N ALA A 22 -0.05 15.40 -2.87
CA ALA A 22 0.25 16.66 -2.20
C ALA A 22 1.73 17.04 -2.35
N LEU A 23 2.64 16.10 -2.14
CA LEU A 23 4.08 16.31 -2.34
C LEU A 23 4.42 16.64 -3.79
N GLY A 24 3.81 15.93 -4.76
CA GLY A 24 4.03 16.20 -6.18
C GLY A 24 3.54 17.59 -6.61
N LEU A 25 2.35 18.00 -6.16
CA LEU A 25 1.81 19.33 -6.42
C LEU A 25 2.68 20.42 -5.77
N VAL A 26 3.05 20.24 -4.50
CA VAL A 26 3.92 21.19 -3.80
C VAL A 26 5.28 21.31 -4.49
N ALA A 27 5.87 20.19 -4.93
CA ALA A 27 7.13 20.19 -5.65
C ALA A 27 7.07 21.01 -6.94
N LYS A 28 5.94 20.99 -7.65
CA LYS A 28 5.75 21.76 -8.88
C LYS A 28 5.41 23.23 -8.66
N PHE A 29 4.49 23.52 -7.74
CA PHE A 29 3.93 24.86 -7.56
C PHE A 29 4.71 25.72 -6.55
N VAL A 30 5.57 25.11 -5.72
CA VAL A 30 6.37 25.82 -4.72
C VAL A 30 7.84 25.39 -4.84
N PRO A 31 8.58 25.83 -5.88
CA PRO A 31 9.94 25.37 -6.15
C PRO A 31 10.92 25.64 -5.00
N ASN A 32 10.76 26.76 -4.28
CA ASN A 32 11.58 27.06 -3.10
C ASN A 32 11.39 26.03 -1.98
N LEU A 33 10.15 25.56 -1.78
CA LEU A 33 9.86 24.53 -0.78
C LEU A 33 10.44 23.18 -1.20
N LEU A 34 10.54 22.89 -2.50
CA LEU A 34 11.23 21.70 -2.99
C LEU A 34 12.71 21.71 -2.60
N VAL A 35 13.40 22.85 -2.73
CA VAL A 35 14.81 22.98 -2.32
C VAL A 35 14.97 22.64 -0.83
N LEU A 36 14.08 23.15 0.02
CA LEU A 36 14.07 22.84 1.45
C LEU A 36 13.83 21.34 1.70
N LEU A 37 12.81 20.76 1.06
CA LEU A 37 12.46 19.35 1.22
C LEU A 37 13.59 18.41 0.81
N ILE A 38 14.27 18.69 -0.30
CA ILE A 38 15.42 17.91 -0.76
C ILE A 38 16.62 18.10 0.18
N GLY A 39 16.86 19.32 0.67
CA GLY A 39 17.89 19.58 1.67
C GLY A 39 17.68 18.77 2.96
N ILE A 40 16.45 18.79 3.49
CA ILE A 40 16.06 17.98 4.67
C ILE A 40 16.22 16.49 4.36
N ALA A 41 15.76 16.03 3.19
CA ALA A 41 15.89 14.62 2.79
C ALA A 41 17.36 14.18 2.77
N PHE A 42 18.27 14.99 2.23
CA PHE A 42 19.71 14.68 2.19
C PHE A 42 20.31 14.55 3.58
N VAL A 43 19.95 15.44 4.52
CA VAL A 43 20.42 15.35 5.91
C VAL A 43 19.86 14.11 6.60
N VAL A 44 18.54 13.92 6.54
CA VAL A 44 17.86 12.81 7.23
C VAL A 44 18.30 11.45 6.70
N PHE A 45 18.27 11.25 5.38
CA PHE A 45 18.72 10.00 4.77
C PHE A 45 20.23 9.80 4.90
N GLY A 46 21.01 10.88 4.90
CA GLY A 46 22.44 10.83 5.18
C GLY A 46 22.71 10.26 6.56
N ILE A 47 22.10 10.81 7.61
CA ILE A 47 22.26 10.34 8.99
C ILE A 47 21.84 8.87 9.12
N PHE A 48 20.69 8.51 8.57
CA PHE A 48 20.21 7.12 8.61
C PHE A 48 21.12 6.14 7.87
N ARG A 49 21.89 6.59 6.87
CA ARG A 49 22.84 5.74 6.12
C ARG A 49 24.16 5.49 6.86
N ILE A 50 24.62 6.39 7.73
CA ILE A 50 25.93 6.23 8.39
C ILE A 50 26.04 4.88 9.12
N ILE A 51 25.02 4.56 9.94
CA ILE A 51 25.02 3.37 10.79
C ILE A 51 25.05 2.06 9.97
N PRO A 52 24.12 1.81 9.02
CA PRO A 52 24.13 0.58 8.25
C PRO A 52 25.42 0.44 7.45
N LEU A 53 25.92 1.49 6.78
CA LEU A 53 27.10 1.35 5.92
C LEU A 53 28.37 0.95 6.68
N ILE A 54 28.58 1.49 7.89
CA ILE A 54 29.74 1.11 8.71
C ILE A 54 29.65 -0.36 9.16
N LYS A 55 28.43 -0.83 9.44
CA LYS A 55 28.17 -2.19 9.91
C LYS A 55 28.24 -3.24 8.80
N THR A 56 27.74 -2.93 7.60
CA THR A 56 27.57 -3.92 6.53
C THR A 56 28.77 -4.03 5.59
N THR A 57 29.54 -2.96 5.41
CA THR A 57 30.70 -2.99 4.52
C THR A 57 31.82 -3.81 5.18
N GLY A 58 32.53 -4.66 4.43
CA GLY A 58 33.69 -5.42 4.95
C GLY A 58 35.00 -4.63 4.84
N ASP A 59 35.25 -4.06 3.66
CA ASP A 59 36.51 -3.39 3.32
C ASP A 59 36.64 -2.03 4.04
N ARG A 60 37.78 -1.83 4.73
CA ARG A 60 38.10 -0.60 5.46
C ARG A 60 38.19 0.61 4.53
N VAL A 61 38.76 0.46 3.33
CA VAL A 61 38.93 1.58 2.39
C VAL A 61 37.57 2.01 1.86
N LEU A 62 36.71 1.05 1.52
CA LEU A 62 35.38 1.32 1.00
C LEU A 62 34.47 1.95 2.04
N LYS A 63 34.58 1.54 3.31
CA LYS A 63 33.92 2.23 4.45
C LYS A 63 34.21 3.71 4.48
N TRP A 64 35.48 4.09 4.27
CA TRP A 64 35.88 5.49 4.28
C TRP A 64 35.28 6.26 3.10
N PHE A 65 35.31 5.70 1.89
CA PHE A 65 34.67 6.34 0.72
C PHE A 65 33.17 6.56 0.95
N TYR A 66 32.48 5.56 1.48
CA TYR A 66 31.06 5.68 1.81
C TYR A 66 30.79 6.69 2.94
N ALA A 67 31.61 6.70 3.99
CA ALA A 67 31.47 7.67 5.07
C ALA A 67 31.65 9.11 4.55
N VAL A 68 32.63 9.33 3.67
CA VAL A 68 32.88 10.63 3.04
C VAL A 68 31.73 11.02 2.09
N GLU A 69 31.20 10.10 1.28
CA GLU A 69 30.02 10.37 0.41
C GLU A 69 28.80 10.79 1.21
N VAL A 70 28.54 10.09 2.31
CA VAL A 70 27.42 10.41 3.20
C VAL A 70 27.63 11.76 3.87
N LEU A 71 28.85 12.05 4.32
CA LEU A 71 29.18 13.37 4.88
C LEU A 71 28.97 14.49 3.86
N ILE A 72 29.45 14.32 2.63
CA ILE A 72 29.23 15.28 1.53
C ILE A 72 27.74 15.46 1.26
N SER A 73 26.96 14.38 1.28
CA SER A 73 25.50 14.44 1.10
C SER A 73 24.81 15.24 2.22
N ILE A 74 25.22 15.05 3.47
CA ILE A 74 24.68 15.80 4.62
C ILE A 74 25.05 17.29 4.50
N VAL A 75 26.32 17.59 4.17
CA VAL A 75 26.78 18.97 3.97
C VAL A 75 26.03 19.64 2.82
N ALA A 76 25.87 18.94 1.70
CA ALA A 76 25.05 19.38 0.57
C ALA A 76 23.62 19.70 1.01
N GLY A 77 22.99 18.82 1.80
CA GLY A 77 21.65 19.05 2.35
C GLY A 77 21.58 20.30 3.26
N ALA A 78 22.57 20.48 4.14
CA ALA A 78 22.66 21.65 5.00
C ALA A 78 22.83 22.94 4.20
N VAL A 79 23.65 22.93 3.14
CA VAL A 79 23.82 24.06 2.23
C VAL A 79 22.49 24.43 1.55
N LEU A 80 21.73 23.45 1.08
CA LEU A 80 20.40 23.70 0.47
C LEU A 80 19.42 24.33 1.47
N ILE A 81 19.41 23.89 2.72
CA ILE A 81 18.57 24.48 3.78
C ILE A 81 18.96 25.94 4.04
N VAL A 82 20.25 26.23 4.16
CA VAL A 82 20.74 27.60 4.35
C VAL A 82 20.39 28.50 3.16
N LEU A 83 20.55 27.99 1.94
CA LEU A 83 20.23 28.74 0.73
C LEU A 83 18.74 29.10 0.65
N TYR A 84 17.85 28.20 1.08
CA TYR A 84 16.42 28.47 1.20
C TYR A 84 16.15 29.66 2.15
N TYR A 85 16.77 29.67 3.34
CA TYR A 85 16.58 30.76 4.32
C TYR A 85 17.19 32.10 3.87
N GLN A 86 18.22 32.08 3.03
CA GLN A 86 18.85 33.31 2.52
C GLN A 86 18.15 33.89 1.30
N GLU A 87 17.09 33.27 0.79
CA GLU A 87 16.34 33.67 -0.41
C GLU A 87 17.24 33.98 -1.62
N LYS A 88 18.39 33.31 -1.70
CA LYS A 88 19.34 33.48 -2.82
C LYS A 88 18.82 32.77 -4.06
N ASP A 89 19.22 33.27 -5.22
CA ASP A 89 18.94 32.63 -6.50
C ASP A 89 19.62 31.25 -6.55
N VAL A 90 18.84 30.22 -6.21
CA VAL A 90 19.28 28.85 -5.93
C VAL A 90 19.43 28.00 -7.19
N ASN A 91 18.92 28.48 -8.30
CA ASN A 91 18.70 27.72 -9.53
C ASN A 91 19.96 26.98 -10.02
N LYS A 92 21.09 27.70 -10.11
CA LYS A 92 22.35 27.09 -10.55
C LYS A 92 22.94 26.16 -9.50
N ILE A 93 23.01 26.61 -8.26
CA ILE A 93 23.69 25.88 -7.17
C ILE A 93 22.93 24.58 -6.84
N PHE A 94 21.60 24.62 -6.87
CA PHE A 94 20.74 23.47 -6.64
C PHE A 94 21.06 22.32 -7.59
N GLY A 95 21.01 22.57 -8.90
CA GLY A 95 21.30 21.54 -9.90
C GLY A 95 22.70 20.95 -9.77
N TYR A 96 23.72 21.78 -9.51
CA TYR A 96 25.08 21.27 -9.30
C TYR A 96 25.21 20.38 -8.05
N ILE A 97 24.54 20.74 -6.96
CA ILE A 97 24.55 19.93 -5.74
C ILE A 97 23.90 18.57 -6.00
N ILE A 98 22.71 18.55 -6.61
CA ILE A 98 21.99 17.30 -6.90
C ILE A 98 22.77 16.44 -7.90
N GLY A 99 23.20 17.04 -9.01
CA GLY A 99 23.98 16.36 -10.04
C GLY A 99 25.30 15.82 -9.49
N GLY A 100 25.99 16.62 -8.66
CA GLY A 100 27.24 16.24 -8.00
C GLY A 100 27.07 15.06 -7.04
N VAL A 101 26.01 15.07 -6.21
CA VAL A 101 25.71 13.96 -5.29
C VAL A 101 25.37 12.68 -6.07
N PHE A 102 24.56 12.77 -7.12
CA PHE A 102 24.22 11.59 -7.96
C PHE A 102 25.44 11.04 -8.68
N TYR A 103 26.26 11.92 -9.25
CA TYR A 103 27.49 11.54 -9.94
C TYR A 103 28.49 10.87 -8.99
N LEU A 104 28.76 11.49 -7.84
CA LEU A 104 29.69 10.95 -6.84
C LEU A 104 29.22 9.59 -6.32
N ARG A 105 27.91 9.45 -6.04
CA ARG A 105 27.32 8.18 -5.60
C ARG A 105 27.51 7.07 -6.62
N ALA A 106 27.23 7.35 -7.89
CA ALA A 106 27.43 6.39 -8.96
C ALA A 106 28.91 6.04 -9.14
N LEU A 107 29.80 7.02 -9.05
CA LEU A 107 31.24 6.80 -9.16
C LEU A 107 31.76 5.87 -8.07
N ILE A 108 31.35 6.07 -6.81
CA ILE A 108 31.76 5.20 -5.70
C ILE A 108 31.19 3.80 -5.86
N PHE A 109 29.96 3.67 -6.36
CA PHE A 109 29.39 2.36 -6.69
C PHE A 109 30.18 1.63 -7.78
N PHE A 110 30.57 2.30 -8.87
CA PHE A 110 31.41 1.70 -9.90
C PHE A 110 32.81 1.36 -9.38
N TYR A 111 33.38 2.19 -8.50
CA TYR A 111 34.64 1.87 -7.83
C TYR A 111 34.53 0.60 -6.97
N ALA A 112 33.46 0.49 -6.17
CA ALA A 112 33.21 -0.67 -5.32
C ALA A 112 33.04 -1.96 -6.15
N THR A 113 32.24 -1.90 -7.21
CA THR A 113 31.93 -3.07 -8.03
C THR A 113 33.09 -3.46 -8.94
N ALA A 114 33.72 -2.51 -9.64
CA ALA A 114 34.76 -2.81 -10.62
C ALA A 114 36.15 -3.05 -10.01
N LEU A 115 36.51 -2.37 -8.90
CA LEU A 115 37.84 -2.52 -8.29
C LEU A 115 37.84 -3.34 -7.00
N ARG A 116 36.72 -3.38 -6.27
CA ARG A 116 36.61 -4.10 -4.99
C ARG A 116 35.77 -5.38 -5.07
N ASN A 117 35.24 -5.72 -6.25
CA ASN A 117 34.44 -6.90 -6.50
C ASN A 117 33.26 -7.05 -5.51
N GLU A 118 32.63 -5.95 -5.12
CA GLU A 118 31.37 -6.05 -4.38
C GLU A 118 30.27 -6.63 -5.27
N GLU A 119 29.51 -7.58 -4.72
CA GLU A 119 28.36 -8.16 -5.39
C GLU A 119 27.28 -7.10 -5.62
N THR A 120 26.66 -7.13 -6.80
CA THR A 120 25.59 -6.18 -7.14
C THR A 120 24.49 -6.85 -7.94
N ASP A 121 23.25 -6.43 -7.67
CA ASP A 121 22.08 -6.85 -8.42
C ASP A 121 21.93 -6.03 -9.71
N PHE A 122 21.31 -6.65 -10.73
CA PHE A 122 21.05 -5.99 -12.02
C PHE A 122 20.30 -4.65 -11.88
N PHE A 123 19.27 -4.59 -11.04
CA PHE A 123 18.50 -3.36 -10.80
C PHE A 123 19.32 -2.28 -10.10
N GLN A 124 20.17 -2.66 -9.16
CA GLN A 124 21.06 -1.73 -8.49
C GLN A 124 22.08 -1.16 -9.48
N PHE A 125 22.69 -2.01 -10.31
CA PHE A 125 23.61 -1.59 -11.35
C PHE A 125 22.96 -0.61 -12.35
N LEU A 126 21.76 -0.93 -12.84
CA LEU A 126 21.02 -0.08 -13.77
C LEU A 126 20.68 1.30 -13.16
N LEU A 127 20.27 1.35 -11.89
CA LEU A 127 20.01 2.61 -11.18
C LEU A 127 21.25 3.51 -11.13
N HIS A 128 22.44 2.94 -10.88
CA HIS A 128 23.67 3.74 -10.83
C HIS A 128 24.12 4.22 -12.22
N ILE A 129 23.81 3.47 -13.30
CA ILE A 129 23.96 3.98 -14.67
C ILE A 129 23.05 5.20 -14.88
N ILE A 130 21.79 5.13 -14.45
CA ILE A 130 20.87 6.27 -14.54
C ILE A 130 21.40 7.46 -13.73
N PHE A 131 21.96 7.22 -12.54
CA PHE A 131 22.50 8.30 -11.70
C PHE A 131 23.75 8.95 -12.31
N VAL A 132 24.68 8.18 -12.89
CA VAL A 132 25.86 8.79 -13.52
C VAL A 132 25.48 9.56 -14.79
N THR A 133 24.53 9.05 -15.58
CA THR A 133 24.06 9.72 -16.80
C THR A 133 23.29 10.99 -16.49
N LEU A 134 22.34 10.95 -15.54
CA LEU A 134 21.61 12.15 -15.11
C LEU A 134 22.53 13.16 -14.41
N GLY A 135 23.39 12.69 -13.50
CA GLY A 135 24.33 13.54 -12.78
C GLY A 135 25.28 14.27 -13.73
N SER A 136 25.88 13.55 -14.69
CA SER A 136 26.74 14.16 -15.70
C SER A 136 25.99 15.10 -16.65
N ALA A 137 24.78 14.74 -17.09
CA ALA A 137 23.96 15.60 -17.94
C ALA A 137 23.55 16.91 -17.25
N ILE A 138 23.19 16.85 -15.96
CA ILE A 138 22.85 18.05 -15.16
C ILE A 138 24.07 18.95 -15.01
N ILE A 139 25.23 18.39 -14.66
CA ILE A 139 26.47 19.15 -14.50
C ILE A 139 26.88 19.79 -15.84
N ALA A 140 26.85 19.03 -16.94
CA ALA A 140 27.27 19.49 -18.27
C ALA A 140 26.37 20.60 -18.84
N ARG A 141 25.07 20.60 -18.51
CA ARG A 141 24.12 21.65 -18.91
C ARG A 141 24.24 22.92 -18.08
N GLY A 142 25.07 22.93 -17.05
CA GLY A 142 25.31 24.09 -16.21
C GLY A 142 24.42 24.18 -14.97
N GLY A 143 23.79 23.07 -14.57
CA GLY A 143 22.81 23.00 -13.50
C GLY A 143 21.41 22.66 -14.01
N PHE A 144 20.43 22.78 -13.12
CA PHE A 144 19.04 22.42 -13.36
C PHE A 144 18.13 23.20 -12.43
N ASP A 145 17.04 23.71 -12.97
CA ASP A 145 16.10 24.52 -12.19
C ASP A 145 15.23 23.63 -11.30
N PRO A 146 14.92 24.07 -10.06
CA PRO A 146 14.01 23.34 -9.17
C PRO A 146 12.64 23.11 -9.81
N GLU A 147 12.20 23.99 -10.71
CA GLU A 147 10.93 23.88 -11.41
C GLU A 147 10.86 22.66 -12.34
N ASP A 148 11.94 22.38 -13.06
CA ASP A 148 12.02 21.21 -13.93
C ASP A 148 12.00 19.92 -13.10
N LEU A 149 12.64 19.92 -11.91
CA LEU A 149 12.57 18.79 -10.98
C LEU A 149 11.16 18.59 -10.47
N GLY A 150 10.45 19.69 -10.19
CA GLY A 150 9.05 19.69 -9.78
C GLY A 150 8.15 19.00 -10.79
N TRP A 151 8.36 19.23 -12.10
CA TRP A 151 7.64 18.51 -13.16
C TRP A 151 7.90 17.01 -13.13
N VAL A 152 9.17 16.61 -13.02
CA VAL A 152 9.55 15.17 -12.96
C VAL A 152 8.90 14.50 -11.75
N ILE A 153 8.98 15.13 -10.57
CA ILE A 153 8.39 14.61 -9.34
C ILE A 153 6.87 14.52 -9.47
N LEU A 154 6.22 15.53 -10.05
CA LEU A 154 4.77 15.52 -10.26
C LEU A 154 4.33 14.37 -11.19
N ILE A 155 5.03 14.13 -12.29
CA ILE A 155 4.72 13.02 -13.21
C ILE A 155 4.86 11.68 -12.48
N VAL A 156 5.95 11.48 -11.74
CA VAL A 156 6.16 10.26 -10.95
C VAL A 156 5.09 10.11 -9.87
N ALA A 157 4.71 11.20 -9.21
CA ALA A 157 3.66 11.20 -8.20
C ALA A 157 2.30 10.81 -8.81
N ILE A 158 1.94 11.34 -9.98
CA ILE A 158 0.70 10.97 -10.68
C ILE A 158 0.69 9.48 -11.03
N ILE A 159 1.75 8.96 -11.65
CA ILE A 159 1.83 7.54 -12.04
C ILE A 159 1.76 6.64 -10.80
N THR A 160 2.54 6.96 -9.76
CA THR A 160 2.58 6.17 -8.51
C THR A 160 1.25 6.21 -7.78
N SER A 161 0.63 7.40 -7.70
CA SER A 161 -0.67 7.57 -7.07
C SER A 161 -1.78 6.83 -7.84
N GLY A 162 -1.72 6.78 -9.17
CA GLY A 162 -2.64 6.00 -9.99
C GLY A 162 -2.53 4.50 -9.70
N PHE A 163 -1.30 3.98 -9.62
CA PHE A 163 -1.05 2.58 -9.31
C PHE A 163 -1.52 2.19 -7.90
N ILE A 164 -1.11 2.96 -6.88
CA ILE A 164 -1.52 2.71 -5.48
C ILE A 164 -3.02 2.93 -5.30
N GLY A 165 -3.59 3.95 -5.94
CA GLY A 165 -5.03 4.22 -5.91
C GLY A 165 -5.85 3.09 -6.49
N PHE A 166 -5.40 2.50 -7.61
CA PHE A 166 -6.04 1.32 -8.19
C PHE A 166 -5.96 0.09 -7.27
N SER A 167 -4.80 -0.15 -6.66
CA SER A 167 -4.63 -1.20 -5.62
C SER A 167 -5.57 -0.97 -4.43
N GLY A 168 -5.59 0.25 -3.89
CA GLY A 168 -6.43 0.67 -2.77
C GLY A 168 -7.92 0.50 -3.04
N TYR A 169 -8.37 0.82 -4.25
CA TYR A 169 -9.75 0.60 -4.66
C TYR A 169 -10.13 -0.89 -4.65
N ASN A 170 -9.26 -1.76 -5.19
CA ASN A 170 -9.49 -3.21 -5.19
C ASN A 170 -9.54 -3.78 -3.76
N HIS A 171 -8.62 -3.35 -2.89
CA HIS A 171 -8.63 -3.76 -1.47
C HIS A 171 -9.85 -3.26 -0.72
N TYR A 172 -10.30 -2.03 -0.98
CA TYR A 172 -11.52 -1.48 -0.39
C TYR A 172 -12.76 -2.26 -0.81
N ARG A 173 -12.88 -2.57 -2.11
CA ARG A 173 -13.98 -3.37 -2.66
C ARG A 173 -14.01 -4.75 -2.00
N ASN A 174 -12.87 -5.42 -1.89
CA ASN A 174 -12.79 -6.72 -1.23
C ASN A 174 -13.20 -6.64 0.25
N TYR A 175 -12.72 -5.63 0.98
CA TYR A 175 -13.11 -5.41 2.38
C TYR A 175 -14.62 -5.19 2.55
N ARG A 176 -15.27 -4.47 1.63
CA ARG A 176 -16.73 -4.27 1.64
C ARG A 176 -17.48 -5.57 1.37
N ASN A 177 -17.02 -6.36 0.40
CA ASN A 177 -17.60 -7.66 0.09
C ASN A 177 -17.45 -8.65 1.26
N GLU A 178 -16.29 -8.69 1.91
CA GLU A 178 -16.08 -9.51 3.11
C GLU A 178 -17.02 -9.12 4.25
N LYS A 179 -17.23 -7.82 4.48
CA LYS A 179 -18.19 -7.35 5.49
C LYS A 179 -19.62 -7.79 5.17
N ALA A 180 -20.05 -7.64 3.93
CA ALA A 180 -21.37 -8.07 3.49
C ALA A 180 -21.55 -9.59 3.67
N ALA A 181 -20.56 -10.40 3.29
CA ALA A 181 -20.59 -11.85 3.47
C ALA A 181 -20.68 -12.26 4.96
N ILE A 182 -19.94 -11.58 5.85
CA ILE A 182 -20.03 -11.82 7.30
C ILE A 182 -21.42 -11.47 7.82
N GLU A 183 -22.01 -10.35 7.38
CA GLU A 183 -23.36 -9.95 7.80
C GLU A 183 -24.42 -10.95 7.32
N ILE A 184 -24.32 -11.43 6.07
CA ILE A 184 -25.20 -12.47 5.53
C ILE A 184 -25.04 -13.76 6.34
N THR A 185 -23.81 -14.20 6.59
CA THR A 185 -23.54 -15.42 7.38
C THR A 185 -24.09 -15.31 8.81
N LYS A 186 -23.97 -14.14 9.43
CA LYS A 186 -24.54 -13.87 10.76
C LYS A 186 -26.06 -13.87 10.75
N LYS A 187 -26.70 -13.37 9.69
CA LYS A 187 -28.17 -13.41 9.53
C LYS A 187 -28.65 -14.85 9.35
N VAL A 188 -28.01 -15.62 8.46
CA VAL A 188 -28.33 -17.04 8.22
C VAL A 188 -28.11 -17.90 9.47
N GLN A 189 -27.07 -17.64 10.26
CA GLN A 189 -26.87 -18.34 11.54
C GLN A 189 -27.95 -18.01 12.57
N LYS A 190 -28.41 -16.75 12.65
CA LYS A 190 -29.50 -16.37 13.57
C LYS A 190 -30.83 -17.02 13.17
N GLU A 191 -31.14 -17.02 11.88
CA GLU A 191 -32.38 -17.60 11.34
C GLU A 191 -32.41 -19.13 11.48
N LYS A 192 -31.26 -19.82 11.42
CA LYS A 192 -31.16 -21.26 11.72
C LYS A 192 -31.32 -21.63 13.20
N ILE A 193 -31.25 -20.67 14.13
CA ILE A 193 -31.43 -20.92 15.57
C ILE A 193 -32.90 -20.71 15.98
N GLU A 194 -33.70 -20.02 15.15
CA GLU A 194 -35.13 -19.74 15.37
C GLU A 194 -36.07 -20.80 14.77
N VAL A 195 -35.61 -22.05 14.59
CA VAL A 195 -36.54 -23.16 14.32
C VAL A 195 -37.21 -23.53 15.65
N PRO A 196 -38.56 -23.49 15.76
CA PRO A 196 -39.22 -23.78 17.02
C PRO A 196 -38.90 -25.21 17.43
N THR A 197 -38.34 -25.36 18.64
CA THR A 197 -38.24 -26.67 19.30
C THR A 197 -39.65 -27.19 19.49
N SER A 198 -39.87 -28.41 19.01
CA SER A 198 -41.17 -29.10 18.94
C SER A 198 -41.67 -29.55 20.32
N GLU A 199 -41.74 -28.64 21.30
CA GLU A 199 -42.13 -28.94 22.69
C GLU A 199 -43.43 -28.27 23.15
N GLU A 200 -44.33 -27.91 22.22
CA GLU A 200 -45.68 -27.42 22.57
C GLU A 200 -46.78 -28.30 21.92
N ILE A 201 -46.71 -29.62 22.13
CA ILE A 201 -47.84 -30.54 21.92
C ILE A 201 -47.84 -31.61 23.02
N ILE A 202 -48.35 -31.26 24.20
CA ILE A 202 -48.78 -32.16 25.31
C ILE A 202 -49.84 -31.33 26.07
N THR A 203 -51.10 -31.68 26.33
CA THR A 203 -52.03 -32.81 26.12
C THR A 203 -53.44 -32.27 26.41
N PRO A 204 -54.54 -32.81 25.85
CA PRO A 204 -55.89 -32.49 26.32
C PRO A 204 -56.19 -33.29 27.61
N GLU A 205 -56.39 -32.59 28.73
CA GLU A 205 -56.96 -33.16 29.95
C GLU A 205 -58.48 -32.99 29.94
N ASP A 206 -59.16 -34.06 30.36
CA ASP A 206 -60.59 -34.30 30.37
C ASP A 206 -61.42 -33.25 31.13
N GLU A 207 -62.54 -32.82 30.54
CA GLU A 207 -63.76 -32.61 31.32
C GLU A 207 -64.97 -33.17 30.56
N ILE A 208 -65.55 -34.22 31.15
CA ILE A 208 -66.73 -34.93 30.71
C ILE A 208 -67.96 -34.06 30.98
N VAL A 209 -68.74 -33.72 29.95
CA VAL A 209 -70.18 -33.48 30.07
C VAL A 209 -70.90 -34.30 29.02
N ILE A 210 -71.48 -35.42 29.47
CA ILE A 210 -72.41 -36.24 28.73
C ILE A 210 -73.70 -35.44 28.52
N ARG A 211 -74.13 -35.30 27.27
CA ARG A 211 -75.54 -35.06 26.95
C ARG A 211 -75.92 -35.92 25.75
N ASP A 212 -76.77 -36.89 26.03
CA ASP A 212 -77.34 -37.84 25.09
C ASP A 212 -78.13 -37.13 23.98
N GLU A 213 -78.03 -37.64 22.74
CA GLU A 213 -79.19 -38.06 21.95
C GLU A 213 -78.75 -38.79 20.64
N GLU A 214 -79.08 -40.08 20.63
CA GLU A 214 -79.34 -41.01 19.52
C GLU A 214 -78.97 -40.65 18.06
N HIS A 215 -78.07 -41.44 17.46
CA HIS A 215 -78.42 -42.12 16.19
C HIS A 215 -77.62 -43.40 15.91
N LYS A 216 -78.36 -44.42 15.46
CA LYS A 216 -77.99 -45.83 15.20
C LYS A 216 -76.82 -46.03 14.23
N VAL A 217 -76.01 -47.04 14.54
CA VAL A 217 -75.07 -47.76 13.64
C VAL A 217 -75.81 -48.95 12.96
N PRO A 218 -75.19 -49.75 12.08
CA PRO A 218 -75.07 -49.63 10.61
C PRO A 218 -75.75 -50.80 9.87
N ASP A 219 -75.83 -50.76 8.53
CA ASP A 219 -75.79 -52.02 7.74
C ASP A 219 -75.47 -51.77 6.25
N ARG A 220 -74.35 -52.30 5.74
CA ARG A 220 -74.38 -53.44 4.82
C ARG A 220 -73.01 -53.89 4.32
N GLU A 221 -72.92 -55.21 4.31
CA GLU A 221 -71.84 -56.09 3.90
C GLU A 221 -71.42 -56.02 2.42
N LYS A 222 -70.13 -56.33 2.22
CA LYS A 222 -69.52 -57.28 1.27
C LYS A 222 -70.19 -57.50 -0.10
N SER A 223 -69.40 -57.41 -1.18
CA SER A 223 -68.78 -58.58 -1.84
C SER A 223 -68.26 -58.26 -3.24
N HIS A 224 -66.99 -58.65 -3.47
CA HIS A 224 -66.45 -59.38 -4.64
C HIS A 224 -66.58 -58.75 -6.05
N GLN A 225 -65.45 -58.44 -6.72
CA GLN A 225 -64.77 -59.29 -7.74
C GLN A 225 -65.60 -59.39 -9.04
N ASP A 226 -65.09 -59.24 -10.27
CA ASP A 226 -63.77 -59.46 -10.87
C ASP A 226 -63.69 -58.63 -12.18
N GLU A 227 -62.47 -58.58 -12.75
CA GLU A 227 -62.08 -58.71 -14.18
C GLU A 227 -63.13 -58.35 -15.28
N ALA A 228 -62.79 -57.72 -16.39
CA ALA A 228 -61.68 -57.99 -17.30
C ALA A 228 -61.70 -56.95 -18.44
N GLU A 229 -60.56 -56.82 -19.11
CA GLU A 229 -60.39 -56.62 -20.57
C GLU A 229 -61.23 -55.56 -21.32
N LEU A 230 -60.57 -54.65 -22.03
CA LEU A 230 -60.25 -54.81 -23.45
C LEU A 230 -59.71 -53.49 -24.04
N ARG A 231 -58.47 -53.61 -24.56
CA ARG A 231 -57.85 -52.87 -25.68
C ARG A 231 -57.38 -51.43 -25.48
#